data_AF-A0AAJ8BRX6-F1
#
_entry.id   AF-A0AAJ8BRX6-F1
#
_cell.length_a   1.000
_cell.length_b   1.000
_cell.length_c   1.000
_cell.angle_alpha   90.00
_cell.angle_beta   90.00
_cell.angle_gamma   90.00
#
_symmetry.space_group_name_H-M   'P 1'
#
loop_
_entity.id
_entity.type
_entity.pdbx_description
1 polymer ?
#
loop_
_entity_poly.entity_id
_entity_poly.type
_entity_poly.pdbx_seq_one_letter_code
_entity_poly.pdbx_strand_id
1 'polypeptide(L)'
;MIFLAHRMFEYGEAHFQSLLVDLKDHWEDLPGVSGDFPFPFSFSDAEIERIKLVSDGAVAGTELVAGVKEQLGDLWPDKGLIEHERYEECRAALEEVRDRIVEELGESEEEREEYRRLWPFD
;
A
#
# COMPACT_ATOMS: atom_id res chain seq x y z
N MET A 1 -8.24 -16.78 15.46
CA MET A 1 -8.70 -16.47 14.09
C MET A 1 -9.05 -14.99 13.92
N ILE A 2 -9.93 -14.39 14.73
CA ILE A 2 -10.35 -12.97 14.54
C ILE A 2 -9.20 -11.95 14.69
N PHE A 3 -8.26 -12.15 15.64
CA PHE A 3 -7.15 -11.21 15.84
C PHE A 3 -6.19 -11.14 14.65
N LEU A 4 -5.86 -12.28 14.05
CA LEU A 4 -4.96 -12.33 12.89
C LEU A 4 -5.60 -11.64 11.69
N ALA A 5 -6.87 -11.94 11.40
CA ALA A 5 -7.61 -11.29 10.33
C ALA A 5 -7.69 -9.77 10.53
N HIS A 6 -7.87 -9.30 11.77
CA HIS A 6 -7.85 -7.87 12.10
C HIS A 6 -6.49 -7.24 11.81
N ARG A 7 -5.39 -7.85 12.26
CA ARG A 7 -4.04 -7.34 11.99
C ARG A 7 -3.71 -7.32 10.50
N MET A 8 -4.13 -8.35 9.76
CA MET A 8 -3.97 -8.36 8.30
C MET A 8 -4.73 -7.21 7.62
N PHE A 9 -5.93 -6.86 8.12
CA PHE A 9 -6.68 -5.71 7.62
C PHE A 9 -6.00 -4.38 7.94
N GLU A 10 -5.42 -4.23 9.14
CA GLU A 10 -4.72 -3.00 9.55
C GLU A 10 -3.39 -2.79 8.81
N TYR A 11 -2.56 -3.83 8.70
CA TYR A 11 -1.23 -3.72 8.10
C TYR A 11 -1.24 -3.90 6.57
N GLY A 12 -2.29 -4.51 6.03
CA GLY A 12 -2.38 -4.89 4.62
C GLY A 12 -1.71 -6.23 4.32
N GLU A 13 -2.22 -6.90 3.29
CA GLU A 13 -1.77 -8.23 2.87
C GLU A 13 -0.29 -8.26 2.47
N ALA A 14 0.18 -7.24 1.75
CA ALA A 14 1.56 -7.15 1.25
C ALA A 14 2.60 -7.25 2.38
N HIS A 15 2.44 -6.42 3.42
CA HIS A 15 3.33 -6.41 4.57
C HIS A 15 3.24 -7.73 5.37
N PHE A 16 2.06 -8.33 5.44
CA PHE A 16 1.89 -9.61 6.12
C PHE A 16 2.58 -10.76 5.38
N GLN A 17 2.49 -10.79 4.04
CA GLN A 17 3.22 -11.75 3.22
C GLN A 17 4.73 -11.56 3.36
N SER A 18 5.20 -10.32 3.36
CA SER A 18 6.62 -10.00 3.60
C SER A 18 7.09 -10.52 4.97
N LEU A 19 6.31 -10.26 6.03
CA LEU A 19 6.59 -10.76 7.37
C LEU A 19 6.62 -12.30 7.44
N LEU A 20 5.76 -12.99 6.69
CA LEU A 20 5.78 -14.45 6.61
C LEU A 20 7.04 -14.99 5.92
N VAL A 21 7.55 -14.29 4.90
CA VAL A 21 8.82 -14.64 4.25
C VAL A 21 9.97 -14.45 5.24
N ASP A 22 10.04 -13.30 5.91
CA ASP A 22 11.09 -13.02 6.91
C ASP A 22 11.04 -13.99 8.09
N LEU A 23 9.84 -14.45 8.48
CA LEU A 23 9.67 -15.44 9.54
C LEU A 23 10.36 -16.78 9.23
N LYS A 24 10.51 -17.14 7.95
CA LYS A 24 11.20 -18.37 7.55
C LYS A 24 12.64 -18.39 8.06
N ASP A 25 13.33 -17.25 8.00
CA ASP A 25 14.72 -17.12 8.40
C ASP A 25 14.92 -17.17 9.93
N HIS A 26 13.85 -16.88 10.69
CA HIS A 26 13.83 -16.89 12.15
C HIS A 26 13.04 -18.06 12.74
N TRP A 27 12.58 -19.00 11.91
CA TRP A 27 11.65 -20.05 12.35
C TRP A 27 12.24 -20.95 13.44
N GLU A 28 13.52 -21.32 13.31
CA GLU A 28 14.22 -22.17 14.27
C GLU A 28 14.50 -21.47 15.61
N ASP A 29 14.46 -20.12 15.63
CA ASP A 29 14.69 -19.32 16.83
C ASP A 29 13.44 -19.20 17.71
N LEU A 30 12.26 -19.60 17.21
CA LEU A 30 11.00 -19.43 17.90
C LEU A 30 10.84 -20.39 19.10
N PRO A 31 10.35 -19.90 20.25
CA PRO A 31 10.08 -20.77 21.40
C PRO A 31 9.06 -21.86 21.05
N GLY A 32 9.44 -23.13 21.24
CA GLY A 32 8.57 -24.27 21.00
C GLY A 32 8.63 -24.85 19.58
N VAL A 33 9.44 -24.26 18.68
CA VAL A 33 9.85 -24.91 17.44
C VAL A 33 11.03 -25.83 17.76
N SER A 34 10.85 -27.13 17.55
CA SER A 34 11.94 -28.12 17.51
C SER A 34 12.16 -28.56 16.06
N GLY A 35 13.28 -29.23 15.76
CA GLY A 35 13.60 -29.71 14.41
C GLY A 35 12.55 -30.65 13.77
N ASP A 36 11.57 -31.12 14.55
CA ASP A 36 10.43 -31.91 14.06
C ASP A 36 9.32 -31.05 13.42
N PHE A 37 9.38 -29.72 13.57
CA PHE A 37 8.40 -28.77 13.04
C PHE A 37 9.08 -27.86 12.01
N PRO A 38 9.25 -28.32 10.75
CA PRO A 38 9.78 -27.47 9.70
C PRO A 38 8.81 -26.31 9.43
N PHE A 39 9.35 -25.23 8.85
CA PHE A 39 8.53 -24.10 8.44
C PHE A 39 7.40 -24.56 7.48
N PRO A 40 6.14 -24.20 7.73
CA PRO A 40 5.00 -24.84 7.08
C PRO A 40 4.72 -24.37 5.64
N PHE A 41 5.42 -23.33 5.17
CA PHE A 41 5.24 -22.78 3.82
C PHE A 41 6.48 -22.97 2.96
N SER A 42 6.28 -23.19 1.68
CA SER A 42 7.34 -23.16 0.67
C SER A 42 7.11 -21.95 -0.23
N PHE A 43 8.15 -21.14 -0.41
CA PHE A 43 8.16 -20.05 -1.38
C PHE A 43 9.26 -20.33 -2.39
N SER A 44 8.94 -20.17 -3.67
CA SER A 44 9.94 -20.05 -4.73
C SER A 44 10.63 -18.69 -4.66
N ASP A 45 11.82 -18.59 -5.26
CA ASP A 45 12.57 -17.33 -5.31
C ASP A 45 11.76 -16.24 -6.02
N ALA A 46 11.05 -16.59 -7.09
CA ALA A 46 10.16 -15.67 -7.81
C ALA A 46 8.99 -15.17 -6.95
N GLU A 47 8.44 -16.02 -6.07
CA GLU A 47 7.40 -15.59 -5.12
C GLU A 47 7.95 -14.65 -4.07
N ILE A 48 9.15 -14.91 -3.56
CA ILE A 48 9.83 -14.03 -2.60
C ILE A 48 10.09 -12.65 -3.22
N GLU A 49 10.63 -12.61 -4.45
CA GLU A 49 10.87 -11.36 -5.18
C GLU A 49 9.58 -10.59 -5.41
N ARG A 50 8.52 -11.27 -5.84
CA ARG A 50 7.19 -10.65 -6.03
C ARG A 50 6.64 -10.09 -4.71
N ILE A 51 6.74 -10.84 -3.61
CA ILE A 51 6.26 -10.40 -2.29
C ILE A 51 7.00 -9.13 -1.85
N LYS A 52 8.33 -9.11 -2.00
CA LYS A 52 9.16 -7.94 -1.68
C LYS A 52 8.76 -6.72 -2.52
N LEU A 53 8.64 -6.89 -3.85
CA LEU A 53 8.22 -5.82 -4.75
C LEU A 53 6.85 -5.24 -4.36
N VAL A 54 5.87 -6.09 -4.06
CA VAL A 54 4.52 -5.64 -3.66
C VAL A 54 4.56 -4.97 -2.28
N SER A 55 5.37 -5.46 -1.34
CA SER A 55 5.58 -4.81 -0.04
C SER A 55 6.21 -3.42 -0.19
N ASP A 56 7.27 -3.29 -1.00
CA ASP A 56 7.93 -2.01 -1.27
C ASP A 56 6.98 -1.02 -1.95
N GLY A 57 6.18 -1.50 -2.91
CA GLY A 57 5.13 -0.69 -3.54
C GLY A 57 4.06 -0.21 -2.55
N ALA A 58 3.67 -1.05 -1.58
CA ALA A 58 2.74 -0.65 -0.53
C ALA A 58 3.34 0.45 0.37
N VAL A 59 4.61 0.35 0.75
CA VAL A 59 5.33 1.39 1.50
C VAL A 59 5.38 2.69 0.69
N ALA A 60 5.84 2.63 -0.56
CA ALA A 60 5.93 3.79 -1.44
C ALA A 60 4.57 4.48 -1.64
N GLY A 61 3.49 3.70 -1.77
CA GLY A 61 2.13 4.24 -1.85
C GLY A 61 1.72 5.01 -0.58
N THR A 62 2.07 4.51 0.60
CA THR A 62 1.78 5.23 1.85
C THR A 62 2.59 6.52 2.00
N GLU A 63 3.85 6.52 1.58
CA GLU A 63 4.71 7.72 1.57
C GLU A 63 4.18 8.76 0.57
N LEU A 64 3.75 8.32 -0.61
CA LEU A 64 3.12 9.18 -1.61
C LEU A 64 1.88 9.88 -1.04
N VAL A 65 0.97 9.13 -0.41
CA VAL A 65 -0.24 9.69 0.21
C VAL A 65 0.11 10.65 1.36
N ALA A 66 1.13 10.34 2.16
CA ALA A 66 1.60 11.24 3.22
C ALA A 66 2.11 12.56 2.64
N GLY A 67 2.89 12.53 1.56
CA GLY A 67 3.37 13.73 0.86
C GLY A 67 2.23 14.54 0.23
N VAL A 68 1.24 13.87 -0.36
CA VAL A 68 0.01 14.51 -0.87
C VAL A 68 -0.76 15.21 0.25
N LYS A 69 -0.90 14.55 1.40
CA LYS A 69 -1.56 15.13 2.57
C LYS A 69 -0.82 16.37 3.08
N GLU A 70 0.50 16.33 3.15
CA GLU A 70 1.32 17.49 3.54
C GLU A 70 1.13 18.65 2.56
N GLN A 71 1.15 18.38 1.25
CA GLN A 71 0.95 19.37 0.22
C GLN A 71 -0.43 20.04 0.27
N LEU A 72 -1.49 19.24 0.46
CA LEU A 72 -2.87 19.75 0.49
C LEU A 72 -3.16 20.52 1.79
N GLY A 73 -2.46 20.23 2.88
CA GLY A 73 -2.62 20.90 4.16
C GLY A 73 -4.09 20.91 4.61
N ASP A 74 -4.65 22.10 4.78
CA ASP A 74 -6.04 22.26 5.21
C ASP A 74 -7.07 21.80 4.18
N LEU A 75 -6.69 21.61 2.91
CA LEU A 75 -7.56 21.07 1.86
C LEU A 75 -7.58 19.54 1.84
N TRP A 76 -6.78 18.86 2.67
CA TRP A 76 -6.85 17.41 2.79
C TRP A 76 -8.21 16.98 3.35
N PRO A 77 -8.98 16.16 2.62
CA PRO A 77 -10.30 15.70 3.10
C PRO A 77 -10.13 14.63 4.17
N ASP A 78 -9.91 15.04 5.42
CA ASP A 78 -9.74 14.10 6.52
C ASP A 78 -10.96 13.20 6.66
N LYS A 79 -10.75 11.88 6.60
CA LYS A 79 -11.81 10.86 6.57
C LYS A 79 -12.83 11.06 5.42
N GLY A 80 -12.41 11.68 4.32
CA GLY A 80 -13.26 11.97 3.16
C GLY A 80 -14.23 13.13 3.37
N LEU A 81 -13.99 14.00 4.36
CA LEU A 81 -14.85 15.14 4.67
C LEU A 81 -14.12 16.46 4.42
N ILE A 82 -14.83 17.42 3.83
CA ILE A 82 -14.40 18.81 3.66
C ILE A 82 -15.60 19.74 3.87
N GLU A 83 -15.34 20.98 4.31
CA GLU A 83 -16.37 22.01 4.40
C GLU A 83 -16.96 22.31 3.01
N HIS A 84 -18.27 22.55 2.95
CA HIS A 84 -18.97 22.74 1.68
C HIS A 84 -18.39 23.92 0.89
N GLU A 85 -18.03 25.00 1.58
CA GLU A 85 -17.45 26.21 1.03
C GLU A 85 -16.09 25.97 0.36
N ARG A 86 -15.39 24.90 0.77
CA ARG A 86 -14.05 24.53 0.31
C ARG A 86 -14.05 23.33 -0.61
N TYR A 87 -15.24 22.77 -0.91
CA TYR A 87 -15.36 21.57 -1.73
C TYR A 87 -14.74 21.74 -3.12
N GLU A 88 -15.07 22.82 -3.83
CA GLU A 88 -14.57 23.07 -5.18
C GLU A 88 -13.04 23.29 -5.19
N GLU A 89 -12.51 23.97 -4.17
CA GLU A 89 -11.07 24.20 -4.00
C GLU A 89 -10.33 22.88 -3.72
N CYS A 90 -10.86 22.07 -2.80
CA CYS A 90 -10.34 20.74 -2.48
C CYS A 90 -10.37 19.83 -3.70
N ARG A 91 -11.46 19.84 -4.46
CA ARG A 91 -11.61 19.03 -5.68
C ARG A 91 -10.56 19.41 -6.72
N ALA A 92 -10.42 20.70 -7.03
CA ALA A 92 -9.42 21.18 -7.98
C ALA A 92 -7.99 20.78 -7.56
N ALA A 93 -7.67 20.92 -6.27
CA ALA A 93 -6.36 20.52 -5.75
C ALA A 93 -6.11 19.00 -5.85
N LEU A 94 -7.14 18.17 -5.64
CA LEU A 94 -7.05 16.72 -5.82
C LEU A 94 -6.89 16.32 -7.29
N GLU A 95 -7.53 17.02 -8.23
CA GLU A 95 -7.35 16.83 -9.67
C GLU A 95 -5.91 17.17 -10.10
N GLU A 96 -5.34 18.28 -9.62
CA GLU A 96 -3.94 18.64 -9.89
C GLU A 96 -2.96 17.59 -9.34
N VAL A 97 -3.22 17.10 -8.12
CA VAL A 97 -2.41 16.03 -7.52
C VAL A 97 -2.52 14.74 -8.32
N ARG A 98 -3.73 14.33 -8.74
CA ARG A 98 -3.94 13.17 -9.61
C ARG A 98 -3.10 13.28 -10.87
N ASP A 99 -3.25 14.39 -11.59
CA ASP A 99 -2.60 14.56 -12.91
C ASP A 99 -1.08 14.51 -12.77
N ARG A 100 -0.53 15.09 -11.70
CA ARG A 100 0.90 14.98 -11.38
C ARG A 100 1.31 13.53 -11.09
N ILE A 101 0.58 12.82 -10.21
CA ILE A 101 0.90 11.42 -9.86
C ILE A 101 0.88 10.53 -11.11
N VAL A 102 -0.12 10.69 -11.97
CA VAL A 102 -0.23 9.93 -13.21
C VAL A 102 0.95 10.23 -14.14
N GLU A 103 1.34 11.49 -14.28
CA GLU A 103 2.47 11.87 -15.14
C GLU A 103 3.81 11.35 -14.60
N GLU A 104 4.01 11.39 -13.27
CA GLU A 104 5.24 10.96 -12.62
C GLU A 104 5.40 9.43 -12.57
N LEU A 105 4.31 8.69 -12.38
CA LEU A 105 4.35 7.23 -12.18
C LEU A 105 3.99 6.40 -13.41
N GLY A 106 3.23 6.95 -14.36
CA GLY A 106 2.87 6.21 -15.57
C GLY A 106 4.02 6.15 -16.56
N GLU A 107 4.46 4.94 -16.90
CA GLU A 107 5.56 4.66 -17.82
C GLU A 107 5.15 4.79 -19.30
N SER A 108 3.84 4.68 -19.58
CA SER A 108 3.28 4.78 -20.95
C SER A 108 1.97 5.56 -20.96
N GLU A 109 1.56 6.06 -22.13
CA GLU A 109 0.26 6.73 -22.25
C GLU A 109 -0.91 5.78 -21.95
N GLU A 110 -0.80 4.50 -22.34
CA GLU A 110 -1.80 3.48 -22.03
C GLU A 110 -1.96 3.31 -20.51
N GLU A 111 -0.85 3.23 -19.78
CA GLU A 111 -0.88 3.13 -18.32
C GLU A 111 -1.42 4.40 -17.66
N ARG A 112 -1.06 5.58 -18.18
CA ARG A 112 -1.57 6.86 -17.69
C ARG A 112 -3.08 6.99 -17.89
N GLU A 113 -3.57 6.58 -19.05
CA GLU A 113 -5.00 6.49 -19.33
C GLU A 113 -5.69 5.48 -18.39
N GLU A 114 -5.06 4.34 -18.13
CA GLU A 114 -5.59 3.37 -17.17
C GLU A 114 -5.65 3.93 -15.74
N TYR A 115 -4.62 4.64 -15.28
CA TYR A 115 -4.64 5.29 -13.97
C TYR A 115 -5.74 6.34 -13.87
N ARG A 116 -5.93 7.17 -14.90
CA ARG A 116 -7.05 8.14 -14.94
C ARG A 116 -8.40 7.42 -14.91
N ARG A 117 -8.54 6.28 -15.60
CA ARG A 117 -9.77 5.47 -15.64
C ARG A 117 -10.08 4.80 -14.30
N LEU A 118 -9.07 4.34 -13.57
CA LEU A 118 -9.21 3.67 -12.28
C LEU A 118 -9.30 4.64 -11.10
N TRP A 119 -9.10 5.94 -11.36
CA TRP A 119 -9.12 6.94 -10.30
C TRP A 119 -10.48 6.98 -9.60
N PRO A 120 -10.53 6.98 -8.26
CA PRO A 120 -11.77 6.75 -7.53
C PRO A 120 -12.74 7.95 -7.50
N PHE A 121 -12.39 9.07 -8.11
CA PHE A 121 -13.19 10.30 -8.15
C PHE A 121 -12.98 11.06 -9.48
N ASP A 122 -14.02 11.77 -9.92
CA ASP A 122 -14.15 12.40 -11.25
C ASP A 122 -13.23 13.61 -11.47
#